data_AF-A0A6I3T720-F1
#
_entry.id   AF-A0A6I3T720-F1
#
_cell.length_a   1.000
_cell.length_b   1.000
_cell.length_c   1.000
_cell.angle_alpha   90.00
_cell.angle_beta   90.00
_cell.angle_gamma   90.00
#
_symmetry.space_group_name_H-M   'P 1'
#
loop_
_entity.id
_entity.type
_entity.pdbx_description
1 polymer ?
#
loop_
_entity_poly.entity_id
_entity_poly.type
_entity_poly.pdbx_seq_one_letter_code
_entity_poly.pdbx_strand_id
1 'polypeptide(L)' 'MDLLAQLSSALGIFGTGLSQHARLITLASAQESALPEALMPERFAGREGVNELYDFDVQALSTSTDLDLDQFIGEE' A
#
# COMPACT_ATOMS: atom_id res chain seq x y z
N MET A 1 -25.77 -27.07 -2.60
CA MET A 1 -26.59 -25.87 -2.80
C MET A 1 -26.40 -24.80 -1.71
N ASP A 2 -25.62 -25.06 -0.65
CA ASP A 2 -25.46 -24.12 0.47
C ASP A 2 -24.12 -23.36 0.42
N LEU A 3 -23.05 -24.05 -0.03
CA LEU A 3 -21.70 -23.49 -0.12
C LEU A 3 -21.57 -22.29 -1.09
N LEU A 4 -22.26 -22.34 -2.24
CA LEU A 4 -22.27 -21.26 -3.23
C LEU A 4 -22.98 -20.00 -2.71
N ALA A 5 -24.01 -20.16 -1.89
CA ALA A 5 -24.73 -19.06 -1.27
C ALA A 5 -23.89 -18.41 -0.15
N GLN A 6 -23.18 -19.23 0.63
CA GLN A 6 -22.24 -18.77 1.66
C GLN A 6 -21.03 -18.03 1.07
N LEU A 7 -20.46 -18.50 -0.05
CA LEU A 7 -19.40 -17.79 -0.79
C LEU A 7 -19.88 -16.44 -1.31
N SER A 8 -21.10 -16.39 -1.85
CA SER A 8 -21.69 -15.16 -2.40
C SER A 8 -21.98 -14.12 -1.31
N SER A 9 -22.41 -14.54 -0.11
CA SER A 9 -22.63 -13.61 1.01
C SER A 9 -21.32 -13.09 1.59
N ALA A 10 -20.29 -13.93 1.69
CA ALA A 10 -18.94 -13.52 2.09
C ALA A 10 -18.35 -12.50 1.10
N LEU A 11 -18.49 -12.73 -0.21
CA LEU A 11 -18.09 -11.78 -1.25
C LEU A 11 -18.85 -10.45 -1.18
N GLY A 12 -20.11 -10.46 -0.73
CA GLY A 12 -20.89 -9.25 -0.47
C GLY A 12 -20.36 -8.40 0.69
N ILE A 13 -19.74 -9.03 1.70
CA ILE A 13 -19.10 -8.33 2.83
C ILE A 13 -17.78 -7.68 2.40
N PHE A 14 -17.04 -8.29 1.46
CA PHE A 14 -15.83 -7.72 0.87
C PHE A 14 -16.10 -6.80 -0.34
N GLY A 15 -17.37 -6.64 -0.73
CA GLY A 15 -17.82 -5.82 -1.85
C GLY A 15 -17.48 -6.41 -3.22
N THR A 16 -18.38 -6.27 -4.19
CA THR A 16 -18.17 -6.66 -5.60
C THR A 16 -17.15 -5.75 -6.33
N GLY A 17 -16.13 -5.23 -5.65
CA GLY A 17 -15.41 -4.03 -6.08
C GLY A 17 -13.94 -3.93 -5.72
N LEU A 18 -13.34 -4.96 -5.12
CA LEU A 18 -11.88 -5.01 -5.03
C LEU A 18 -11.34 -5.53 -6.36
N SER A 19 -11.03 -4.61 -7.27
CA SER A 19 -10.17 -4.93 -8.41
C SER A 19 -8.91 -5.60 -7.85
N GLN A 20 -8.39 -6.64 -8.51
CA GLN A 20 -7.08 -7.20 -8.17
C GLN A 20 -5.96 -6.15 -8.26
N HIS A 21 -6.24 -5.03 -8.93
CA HIS A 21 -5.36 -3.88 -9.08
C HIS A 21 -5.76 -2.71 -8.15
N ALA A 22 -6.77 -2.87 -7.30
CA ALA A 22 -7.16 -1.83 -6.34
C ALA A 22 -6.05 -1.70 -5.29
N ARG A 23 -5.33 -0.57 -5.35
CA ARG A 23 -4.34 -0.21 -4.33
C ARG A 23 -5.08 0.09 -3.03
N LEU A 24 -4.79 -0.69 -1.98
CA LEU A 24 -5.37 -0.47 -0.65
C LEU A 24 -4.57 0.55 0.17
N ILE A 25 -3.31 0.74 -0.17
CA ILE A 25 -2.37 1.66 0.48
C ILE A 25 -1.67 2.44 -0.62
N THR A 26 -1.50 3.75 -0.40
CA THR A 26 -0.76 4.64 -1.29
C THR A 26 0.35 5.30 -0.48
N LEU A 27 1.53 5.45 -1.10
CA LEU A 27 2.62 6.26 -0.54
C LEU A 27 2.54 7.64 -1.17
N ALA A 28 2.37 8.65 -0.33
CA ALA A 28 2.58 10.03 -0.72
C ALA A 28 4.04 10.39 -0.39
N SER A 29 4.75 10.97 -1.35
CA SER A 29 6.16 11.34 -1.25
C SER A 29 6.43 12.62 -2.05
N ALA A 30 7.66 13.12 -2.03
CA ALA A 30 8.12 14.19 -2.92
C ALA A 30 7.82 13.93 -4.41
N GLN A 31 7.85 12.66 -4.85
CA GLN A 31 7.46 12.29 -6.20
C GLN A 31 5.94 12.20 -6.39
N GLU A 32 5.50 12.60 -7.58
CA GLU A 32 4.10 12.47 -8.01
C GLU A 32 3.69 10.99 -8.07
N SER A 33 2.91 10.54 -7.08
CA SER A 33 2.44 9.15 -6.96
C SER A 33 1.55 8.68 -8.14
N ALA A 34 1.12 9.58 -9.03
CA ALA A 34 0.36 9.26 -10.23
C ALA A 34 1.22 8.72 -11.37
N LEU A 35 2.55 8.84 -11.28
CA LEU A 35 3.46 8.31 -12.29
C LEU A 35 3.46 6.76 -12.25
N PRO A 36 3.43 6.09 -13.42
CA PRO A 36 3.53 4.62 -13.49
C PRO A 36 4.78 4.04 -12.80
N GLU A 37 5.86 4.80 -12.79
CA GLU A 37 7.16 4.49 -12.20
C GLU A 37 7.32 4.90 -10.74
N ALA A 38 6.31 5.52 -10.13
CA ALA A 38 6.36 5.91 -8.72
C ALA A 38 6.46 4.68 -7.79
N LEU A 39 7.02 4.91 -6.59
CA LEU A 39 7.09 3.88 -5.56
C LEU A 39 5.70 3.38 -5.17
N MET A 40 5.55 2.06 -5.17
CA MET A 40 4.35 1.37 -4.73
C MET A 40 4.65 0.57 -3.46
N PRO A 41 3.86 0.70 -2.38
CA PRO A 41 4.05 -0.08 -1.17
C PRO A 41 3.75 -1.57 -1.44
N GLU A 42 4.67 -2.44 -1.05
CA GLU A 42 4.51 -3.90 -1.04
C GLU A 42 4.17 -4.39 0.37
N ARG A 43 4.96 -3.95 1.35
CA ARG A 43 4.82 -4.34 2.76
C ARG A 43 4.95 -3.12 3.65
N PHE A 44 4.07 -3.04 4.64
CA PHE A 44 4.05 -1.98 5.64
C PHE A 44 4.00 -2.60 7.03
N ALA A 45 4.95 -2.25 7.89
CA ALA A 45 4.95 -2.60 9.30
C ALA A 45 5.23 -1.35 10.14
N GLY A 46 4.51 -1.19 11.24
CA GLY A 46 4.62 -0.02 12.10
C GLY A 46 4.60 -0.39 13.58
N ARG A 47 5.31 0.39 14.39
CA ARG A 47 5.27 0.32 15.84
C ARG A 47 5.03 1.71 16.40
N GLU A 48 4.03 1.82 17.27
CA GLU A 48 3.70 3.04 17.98
C GLU A 48 3.57 2.74 19.48
N GLY A 49 3.99 3.70 20.31
CA GLY A 49 3.95 3.61 21.76
C GLY A 49 3.71 4.98 22.40
N VAL A 50 3.16 5.00 23.61
CA VAL A 50 2.90 6.26 24.33
C VAL A 50 4.22 6.86 24.83
N ASN A 51 4.51 8.10 24.43
CA ASN A 51 5.80 8.77 24.69
C ASN A 51 7.03 8.03 24.11
N GLU A 52 6.83 7.24 23.06
CA GLU A 52 7.91 6.62 22.32
C GLU A 52 7.91 7.13 20.89
N LEU A 53 9.08 7.13 20.24
CA LEU A 53 9.15 7.40 18.82
C LEU A 53 8.45 6.28 18.06
N TYR A 54 7.60 6.66 17.11
CA TYR A 54 7.05 5.74 16.14
C TYR A 54 8.14 5.29 15.17
N ASP A 55 7.96 4.11 14.60
CA ASP A 55 8.85 3.56 13.59
C ASP A 55 8.03 2.78 12.55
N PHE A 56 8.25 3.10 11.28
CA PHE A 56 7.55 2.49 10.15
C PHE A 56 8.56 1.91 9.17
N ASP A 57 8.52 0.60 8.97
CA ASP A 57 9.24 -0.13 7.94
C ASP A 57 8.34 -0.29 6.71
N VAL A 58 8.71 0.40 5.63
CA VAL A 58 7.99 0.41 4.36
C VAL A 58 8.88 -0.19 3.28
N GLN A 59 8.46 -1.32 2.73
CA GLN A 59 9.05 -1.90 1.54
C GLN A 59 8.22 -1.46 0.34
N ALA A 60 8.89 -0.90 -0.66
CA ALA A 60 8.27 -0.40 -1.86
C ALA A 60 8.95 -0.93 -3.12
N LEU A 61 8.17 -1.06 -4.18
CA LEU A 61 8.59 -1.53 -5.49
C LEU A 61 8.39 -0.41 -6.51
N SER A 62 9.25 -0.33 -7.50
CA SER A 62 9.06 0.49 -8.71
C SER A 62 9.32 -0.36 -9.94
N THR A 63 8.70 0.03 -11.06
CA THR A 63 9.00 -0.51 -12.38
C THR A 63 10.23 0.15 -13.01
N SER A 64 10.70 1.28 -12.46
CA SER A 64 11.92 1.96 -12.88
C SER A 64 13.13 1.41 -12.13
N THR A 65 14.23 1.22 -12.86
CA THR A 65 15.54 0.88 -12.28
C THR A 65 16.41 2.11 -12.01
N ASP A 66 15.97 3.29 -12.46
CA ASP A 66 16.73 4.54 -12.45
C ASP A 66 16.10 5.57 -11.47
N LEU A 67 15.39 5.08 -10.45
CA LEU A 67 14.74 5.90 -9.46
C LEU A 67 15.77 6.63 -8.58
N ASP A 68 15.70 7.96 -8.54
CA ASP A 68 16.55 8.78 -7.66
C ASP A 68 16.05 8.71 -6.21
N LEU A 69 16.75 7.94 -5.37
CA LEU A 69 16.36 7.69 -3.99
C LEU A 69 16.66 8.85 -3.04
N ASP A 70 17.56 9.77 -3.42
CA ASP A 70 17.96 10.88 -2.55
C ASP A 70 16.79 11.84 -2.28
N GLN A 71 15.81 11.88 -3.19
CA GLN A 71 14.59 12.68 -3.05
C GLN A 71 13.64 12.18 -1.95
N PHE A 72 13.85 10.98 -1.41
CA PHE A 72 12.97 10.37 -0.41
C PHE A 72 13.56 10.40 1.02
N ILE A 73 14.78 10.93 1.18
CA ILE A 73 15.51 10.90 2.46
C ILE A 73 15.43 12.28 3.13
N GLY A 74 15.06 12.31 4.41
CA GLY A 74 15.13 13.52 5.24
C GLY A 74 13.99 14.51 5.03
N GLU A 75 12.92 14.12 4.34
CA GLU A 75 11.66 14.86 4.39
C GLU A 75 10.93 14.56 5.71
N GLU A 76 10.57 15.62 6.43
CA GLU A 76 9.65 15.60 7.59
C GLU A 76 8.26 16.10 7.19
#